data_AF-A0A7J7CHY8-F1
#
_entry.id   AF-A0A7J7CHY8-F1
#
_cell.length_a   1.000
_cell.length_b   1.000
_cell.length_c   1.000
_cell.angle_alpha   90.00
_cell.angle_beta   90.00
_cell.angle_gamma   90.00
#
_symmetry.space_group_name_H-M   'P 1'
#
loop_
_entity.id
_entity.type
_entity.pdbx_description
1 polymer ?
#
loop_
_entity_poly.entity_id
_entity_poly.type
_entity_poly.pdbx_seq_one_letter_code
_entity_poly.pdbx_strand_id
1 'polypeptide(L)'
;MSNVRLFSELVSVDLNRCGEIKLLPPLGQLCSLKELSIDRLRAVKTIGGEFYGDGAVPFPLLERFEIGYMSGWIEWSHGNMGGEGFPNLQKLRLYGCPKLIGSLPIGLHRLGNLSELAISGCQNLTITGSYEKGITEGSSSGFSTAINTQESINK
;
A
#
# COMPACT_ATOMS: atom_id res chain seq x y z
N MET A 1 -6.81 -21.46 15.99
CA MET A 1 -6.22 -20.77 17.15
C MET A 1 -4.84 -20.29 16.73
N SER A 2 -4.74 -19.04 16.28
CA SER A 2 -3.55 -18.50 15.62
C SER A 2 -2.48 -18.16 16.66
N ASN A 3 -1.25 -18.57 16.39
CA ASN A 3 -0.10 -18.53 17.30
C ASN A 3 0.52 -17.12 17.44
N VAL A 4 -0.31 -16.07 17.44
CA VAL A 4 0.11 -14.66 17.36
C VAL A 4 1.03 -14.28 18.54
N ARG A 5 0.90 -14.96 19.68
CA ARG A 5 1.77 -14.75 20.85
C ARG A 5 3.22 -15.19 20.66
N LEU A 6 3.53 -16.07 19.69
CA LEU A 6 4.92 -16.54 19.47
C LEU A 6 5.80 -15.52 18.75
N PHE A 7 5.21 -14.52 18.09
CA PHE A 7 5.95 -13.55 17.28
C PHE A 7 5.77 -12.12 17.78
N SER A 8 5.44 -11.97 19.07
CA SER A 8 5.23 -10.68 19.74
C SER A 8 6.45 -9.77 19.65
N GLU A 9 7.65 -10.34 19.53
CA GLU A 9 8.93 -9.63 19.43
C GLU A 9 9.47 -9.56 17.99
N LEU A 10 8.72 -10.04 16.99
CA LEU A 10 9.21 -10.09 15.62
C LEU A 10 9.22 -8.68 15.00
N VAL A 11 10.42 -8.13 14.81
CA VAL A 11 10.63 -6.74 14.36
C VAL A 11 10.74 -6.62 12.83
N SER A 12 11.20 -7.65 12.14
CA SER A 12 11.41 -7.62 10.70
C SER A 12 10.95 -8.93 10.04
N VAL A 13 10.26 -8.81 8.91
CA VAL A 13 9.81 -9.94 8.09
C VAL A 13 10.20 -9.66 6.64
N ASP A 14 10.91 -10.62 6.04
CA ASP A 14 11.23 -10.63 4.61
C ASP A 14 10.68 -11.90 3.96
N LEU A 15 9.72 -11.73 3.06
CA LEU A 15 9.15 -12.78 2.23
C LEU A 15 9.74 -12.63 0.82
N ASN A 16 10.81 -13.36 0.52
CA ASN A 16 11.49 -13.31 -0.77
C ASN A 16 11.38 -14.64 -1.52
N ARG A 17 10.96 -14.61 -2.80
CA ARG A 17 10.92 -15.78 -3.70
C ARG A 17 10.09 -16.96 -3.18
N CYS A 18 9.04 -16.69 -2.40
CA CYS A 18 8.11 -17.71 -1.94
C CYS A 18 7.09 -18.07 -3.04
N GLY A 19 7.48 -18.92 -3.99
CA GLY A 19 6.74 -19.16 -5.24
C GLY A 19 5.35 -19.80 -5.10
N GLU A 20 5.07 -20.49 -3.99
CA GLU A 20 3.78 -21.17 -3.77
C GLU A 20 2.78 -20.35 -2.94
N ILE A 21 3.20 -19.22 -2.36
CA ILE A 21 2.31 -18.38 -1.54
C ILE A 21 1.31 -17.67 -2.46
N LYS A 22 0.04 -18.03 -2.29
CA LYS A 22 -1.09 -17.39 -2.98
C LYS A 22 -1.82 -16.37 -2.11
N LEU A 23 -1.78 -16.59 -0.79
CA LEU A 23 -2.42 -15.78 0.24
C LEU A 23 -1.36 -15.44 1.28
N LEU A 24 -1.23 -14.17 1.62
CA LEU A 24 -0.29 -13.75 2.66
C LEU A 24 -0.83 -14.16 4.05
N PRO A 25 0.06 -14.51 4.98
CA PRO A 25 -0.33 -14.67 6.38
C PRO A 25 -0.83 -13.33 6.98
N PRO A 26 -1.55 -13.36 8.11
CA PRO A 26 -2.09 -12.16 8.78
C PRO A 26 -0.98 -11.38 9.50
N LEU A 27 -0.03 -10.82 8.74
CA LEU A 27 1.12 -10.11 9.28
C LEU A 27 0.74 -8.83 10.02
N GLY A 28 -0.45 -8.25 9.76
CA GLY A 28 -0.94 -7.07 10.46
C GLY A 28 -1.12 -7.26 11.96
N GLN A 29 -1.23 -8.51 12.43
CA GLN A 29 -1.33 -8.84 13.85
C GLN A 29 0.02 -8.80 14.58
N LEU A 30 1.14 -8.61 13.87
CA LEU A 30 2.47 -8.54 14.46
C LEU A 30 2.72 -7.15 15.06
N CYS A 31 2.43 -6.98 16.34
CA CYS A 31 2.45 -5.68 17.01
C CYS A 31 3.84 -5.01 17.08
N SER A 32 4.93 -5.79 17.06
CA SER A 32 6.30 -5.27 17.13
C SER A 32 6.97 -5.11 15.77
N LEU A 33 6.26 -5.43 14.67
CA LEU A 33 6.83 -5.40 13.34
C LEU A 33 7.10 -3.97 12.90
N LYS A 34 8.37 -3.67 12.58
CA LYS A 34 8.85 -2.38 12.09
C LYS A 34 9.22 -2.40 10.62
N GLU A 35 9.64 -3.56 10.12
CA GLU A 35 10.09 -3.72 8.74
C GLU A 35 9.37 -4.88 8.08
N LEU A 36 8.82 -4.63 6.90
CA LEU A 36 8.18 -5.64 6.08
C LEU A 36 8.65 -5.53 4.64
N SER A 37 9.21 -6.61 4.12
CA SER A 37 9.57 -6.78 2.72
C SER A 37 8.80 -7.96 2.12
N ILE A 38 8.17 -7.73 0.98
CA ILE A 38 7.48 -8.76 0.20
C ILE A 38 7.98 -8.69 -1.25
N ASP A 39 8.83 -9.63 -1.64
CA ASP A 39 9.50 -9.61 -2.94
C ASP A 39 9.33 -10.95 -3.70
N ARG A 40 9.02 -10.87 -5.00
CA ARG A 40 8.90 -12.02 -5.93
C ARG A 40 7.85 -13.07 -5.53
N LEU A 41 6.81 -12.68 -4.80
CA LEU A 41 5.65 -13.54 -4.51
C LEU A 41 4.67 -13.53 -5.71
N ARG A 42 5.08 -14.18 -6.80
CA ARG A 42 4.39 -14.10 -8.12
C ARG A 42 2.97 -14.67 -8.14
N ALA A 43 2.62 -15.54 -7.19
CA ALA A 43 1.31 -16.20 -7.14
C ALA A 43 0.26 -15.43 -6.34
N VAL A 44 0.66 -14.42 -5.56
CA VAL A 44 -0.25 -13.52 -4.85
C VAL A 44 -0.92 -12.59 -5.85
N LYS A 45 -2.25 -12.55 -5.83
CA LYS A 45 -3.07 -11.70 -6.71
C LYS A 45 -3.63 -10.48 -6.00
N THR A 46 -3.92 -10.61 -4.72
CA THR A 46 -4.55 -9.58 -3.91
C THR A 46 -3.85 -9.51 -2.57
N ILE A 47 -3.65 -8.29 -2.07
CA ILE A 47 -3.37 -8.03 -0.66
C ILE A 47 -4.66 -7.50 -0.08
N GLY A 48 -5.39 -8.34 0.66
CA GLY A 48 -6.71 -8.03 1.20
C GLY A 48 -6.77 -8.03 2.72
N GLY A 49 -7.99 -8.01 3.25
CA GLY A 49 -8.27 -7.97 4.70
C GLY A 49 -7.55 -9.05 5.51
N GLU A 50 -7.36 -10.24 4.93
CA GLU A 50 -6.66 -11.37 5.53
C GLU A 50 -5.20 -11.08 5.91
N PHE A 51 -4.55 -10.15 5.20
CA PHE A 51 -3.18 -9.73 5.49
C PHE A 51 -3.09 -8.89 6.76
N TYR A 52 -4.13 -8.12 7.05
CA TYR A 52 -4.20 -7.24 8.21
C TYR A 52 -4.62 -7.98 9.49
N GLY A 53 -5.38 -9.07 9.34
CA GLY A 53 -5.93 -9.85 10.44
C GLY A 53 -7.13 -9.18 11.11
N ASP A 54 -7.49 -9.67 12.29
CA ASP A 54 -8.66 -9.26 13.08
C ASP A 54 -8.38 -8.16 14.12
N GLY A 55 -7.17 -7.61 14.13
CA GLY A 55 -6.74 -6.57 15.07
C GLY A 55 -7.40 -5.23 14.79
N ALA A 56 -7.63 -4.44 15.85
CA ALA A 56 -8.23 -3.11 15.74
C ALA A 56 -7.35 -2.12 14.94
N VAL A 57 -6.02 -2.22 15.08
CA VAL A 57 -5.05 -1.44 14.32
C VAL A 57 -3.98 -2.40 13.81
N PRO A 58 -3.96 -2.73 12.51
CA PRO A 58 -2.90 -3.55 11.96
C PRO A 58 -1.59 -2.77 11.90
N PHE A 59 -0.48 -3.49 12.00
CA PHE A 59 0.87 -2.92 11.83
C PHE A 59 1.15 -1.66 12.67
N PRO A 60 0.89 -1.68 13.99
CA PRO A 60 0.94 -0.47 14.81
C PRO A 60 2.33 0.18 14.86
N LEU A 61 3.41 -0.57 14.66
CA LEU A 61 4.79 -0.07 14.71
C LEU A 61 5.53 -0.11 13.37
N LEU A 62 4.84 -0.39 12.26
CA LEU A 62 5.49 -0.56 10.97
C LEU A 62 6.04 0.77 10.46
N GLU A 63 7.37 0.83 10.29
CA GLU A 63 8.11 2.01 9.85
C GLU A 63 8.49 1.92 8.37
N ARG A 64 8.78 0.70 7.87
CA ARG A 64 9.26 0.44 6.50
C ARG A 64 8.45 -0.68 5.85
N PHE A 65 7.85 -0.40 4.70
CA PHE A 65 7.12 -1.39 3.90
C PHE A 65 7.59 -1.36 2.44
N GLU A 66 8.12 -2.49 1.98
CA GLU A 66 8.57 -2.67 0.61
C GLU A 66 7.83 -3.83 -0.06
N ILE A 67 7.34 -3.57 -1.29
CA ILE A 67 6.73 -4.60 -2.13
C ILE A 67 7.39 -4.57 -3.51
N GLY A 68 7.97 -5.71 -3.88
CA GLY A 68 8.86 -5.85 -5.03
C GLY A 68 8.48 -6.98 -5.98
N TYR A 69 8.60 -6.73 -7.28
CA TYR A 69 8.56 -7.75 -8.34
C TYR A 69 7.39 -8.74 -8.23
N MET A 70 6.23 -8.28 -7.75
CA MET A 70 5.02 -9.09 -7.58
C MET A 70 4.22 -9.11 -8.88
N SER A 71 4.70 -9.85 -9.88
CA SER A 71 4.13 -9.87 -11.24
C SER A 71 2.68 -10.39 -11.34
N GLY A 72 2.18 -11.05 -10.29
CA GLY A 72 0.80 -11.55 -10.20
C GLY A 72 -0.16 -10.63 -9.46
N TRP A 73 0.36 -9.61 -8.76
CA TRP A 73 -0.42 -8.75 -7.87
C TRP A 73 -1.22 -7.72 -8.66
N ILE A 74 -2.52 -7.70 -8.43
CA ILE A 74 -3.51 -6.92 -9.17
C ILE A 74 -4.15 -5.85 -8.28
N GLU A 75 -4.54 -6.23 -7.07
CA GLU A 75 -5.36 -5.38 -6.21
C GLU A 75 -4.77 -5.26 -4.81
N TRP A 76 -4.81 -4.04 -4.27
CA TRP A 76 -4.53 -3.75 -2.88
C TRP A 76 -5.78 -3.22 -2.19
N SER A 77 -6.46 -4.08 -1.41
CA SER A 77 -7.71 -3.73 -0.73
C SER A 77 -7.49 -3.54 0.78
N HIS A 78 -8.24 -2.62 1.38
CA HIS A 78 -7.99 -2.11 2.74
C HIS A 78 -8.75 -2.88 3.83
N GLY A 79 -9.55 -3.88 3.44
CA GLY A 79 -10.46 -4.57 4.35
C GLY A 79 -11.24 -3.59 5.22
N ASN A 80 -11.51 -3.99 6.46
CA ASN A 80 -12.19 -3.18 7.47
C ASN A 80 -11.21 -2.35 8.33
N MET A 81 -10.05 -1.95 7.77
CA MET A 81 -9.16 -1.03 8.47
C MET A 81 -9.94 0.24 8.81
N GLY A 82 -10.09 0.54 10.10
CA GLY A 82 -10.85 1.67 10.64
C GLY A 82 -10.24 3.03 10.31
N GLY A 83 -9.94 3.29 9.04
CA GLY A 83 -9.41 4.54 8.51
C GLY A 83 -7.89 4.74 8.65
N GLU A 84 -7.20 4.01 9.53
CA GLU A 84 -5.81 4.30 9.89
C GLU A 84 -4.94 3.04 9.75
N GLY A 85 -4.55 2.71 8.51
CA GLY A 85 -3.90 1.42 8.23
C GLY A 85 -2.44 1.31 8.66
N PHE A 86 -1.68 2.41 8.61
CA PHE A 86 -0.24 2.39 8.92
C PHE A 86 0.19 3.68 9.66
N PRO A 87 -0.10 3.80 10.97
CA PRO A 87 0.10 5.06 11.70
C PRO A 87 1.57 5.51 11.78
N ASN A 88 2.52 4.58 11.74
CA ASN A 88 3.94 4.86 11.91
C ASN A 88 4.78 4.69 10.63
N LEU A 89 4.14 4.51 9.47
CA LEU A 89 4.87 4.23 8.23
C LEU A 89 5.64 5.45 7.76
N GLN A 90 6.96 5.30 7.67
CA GLN A 90 7.89 6.34 7.24
C GLN A 90 8.37 6.14 5.82
N LYS A 91 8.47 4.88 5.37
CA LYS A 91 8.95 4.53 4.03
C LYS A 91 8.05 3.51 3.37
N LEU A 92 7.57 3.87 2.18
CA LEU A 92 6.83 2.97 1.31
C LEU A 92 7.54 2.86 -0.03
N ARG A 93 7.91 1.64 -0.43
CA ARG A 93 8.49 1.38 -1.75
C ARG A 93 7.70 0.33 -2.51
N LEU A 94 7.32 0.66 -3.73
CA LEU A 94 6.72 -0.26 -4.69
C LEU A 94 7.59 -0.32 -5.94
N TYR A 95 8.05 -1.50 -6.32
CA TYR A 95 8.88 -1.64 -7.51
C TYR A 95 8.57 -2.90 -8.32
N GLY A 96 8.43 -2.75 -9.64
CA GLY A 96 8.25 -3.89 -10.54
C GLY A 96 6.93 -4.64 -10.35
N CYS A 97 5.84 -3.94 -10.07
CA CYS A 97 4.49 -4.50 -9.92
C CYS A 97 3.60 -4.07 -11.09
N PRO A 98 3.77 -4.64 -12.30
CA PRO A 98 3.16 -4.13 -13.53
C PRO A 98 1.65 -4.34 -13.62
N LYS A 99 1.09 -5.28 -12.85
CA LYS A 99 -0.34 -5.60 -12.86
C LYS A 99 -1.13 -4.91 -11.77
N LEU A 100 -0.47 -4.19 -10.86
CA LEU A 100 -1.14 -3.47 -9.78
C LEU A 100 -2.01 -2.35 -10.38
N ILE A 101 -3.31 -2.44 -10.16
CA ILE A 101 -4.32 -1.49 -10.64
C ILE A 101 -4.90 -0.72 -9.45
N GLY A 102 -5.35 0.50 -9.73
CA GLY A 102 -6.11 1.32 -8.79
C GLY A 102 -5.28 2.47 -8.23
N SER A 103 -5.81 3.10 -7.20
CA SER A 103 -5.05 4.07 -6.41
C SER A 103 -4.26 3.35 -5.33
N LEU A 104 -3.07 3.88 -5.06
CA LEU A 104 -2.45 3.64 -3.77
C LEU A 104 -3.50 3.93 -2.67
N PRO A 105 -3.42 3.24 -1.53
CA PRO A 105 -4.29 3.44 -0.39
C PRO A 105 -4.94 4.82 -0.29
N ILE A 106 -6.27 4.88 -0.37
CA ILE A 106 -7.07 6.03 0.08
C ILE A 106 -6.79 6.15 1.58
N GLY A 107 -5.74 6.89 1.91
CA GLY A 107 -5.07 6.79 3.21
C GLY A 107 -3.60 7.20 3.16
N LEU A 108 -2.98 7.30 1.98
CA LEU A 108 -1.68 7.97 1.81
C LEU A 108 -1.69 9.39 2.38
N HIS A 109 -2.78 10.13 2.16
CA HIS A 109 -2.99 11.45 2.75
C HIS A 109 -3.11 11.42 4.28
N ARG A 110 -3.33 10.24 4.88
CA ARG A 110 -3.37 10.00 6.33
C ARG A 110 -2.08 9.39 6.86
N LEU A 111 -1.12 9.05 6.01
CA LEU A 111 0.22 8.61 6.42
C LEU A 111 1.03 9.84 6.84
N GLY A 112 0.67 10.43 7.99
CA GLY A 112 1.25 11.67 8.49
C GLY A 112 2.76 11.59 8.76
N ASN A 113 3.31 10.38 8.87
CA ASN A 113 4.72 10.11 9.13
C ASN A 113 5.53 9.73 7.88
N LEU A 114 4.91 9.68 6.69
CA LEU A 114 5.59 9.23 5.47
C LEU A 114 6.62 10.26 5.01
N SER A 115 7.89 9.86 5.03
CA SER A 115 9.03 10.68 4.58
C SER A 115 9.59 10.23 3.24
N GLU A 116 9.30 8.99 2.83
CA GLU A 116 9.80 8.41 1.60
C GLU A 116 8.71 7.61 0.88
N LEU A 117 8.43 8.00 -0.36
CA LEU A 117 7.59 7.25 -1.29
C LEU A 117 8.37 7.00 -2.58
N ALA A 118 8.65 5.74 -2.88
CA ALA A 118 9.33 5.34 -4.12
C ALA A 118 8.44 4.38 -4.92
N ILE A 119 8.14 4.73 -6.16
CA ILE A 119 7.32 3.92 -7.06
C ILE A 119 8.04 3.81 -8.40
N SER A 120 8.31 2.59 -8.85
CA SER A 120 8.98 2.35 -10.14
C SER A 120 8.48 1.07 -10.80
N GLY A 121 8.30 1.04 -12.12
CA GLY A 121 7.84 -0.18 -12.80
C GLY A 121 6.45 -0.69 -12.37
N CYS A 122 5.57 0.22 -11.93
CA CYS A 122 4.16 -0.04 -11.60
C CYS A 122 3.26 0.73 -12.58
N GLN A 123 3.17 0.27 -13.83
CA GLN A 123 2.63 1.07 -14.94
C GLN A 123 1.11 1.31 -14.87
N ASN A 124 0.37 0.43 -14.19
CA ASN A 124 -1.09 0.50 -14.08
C ASN A 124 -1.59 1.20 -12.80
N LEU A 125 -0.66 1.70 -11.97
CA LEU A 125 -0.97 2.38 -10.73
C LEU A 125 -1.34 3.85 -11.01
N THR A 126 -2.58 4.24 -10.68
CA THR A 126 -3.09 5.60 -10.89
C THR A 126 -3.20 6.34 -9.57
N ILE A 127 -2.44 7.43 -9.38
CA ILE A 127 -2.58 8.27 -8.18
C ILE A 127 -3.75 9.24 -8.40
N THR A 128 -4.98 8.77 -8.24
CA THR A 128 -6.17 9.63 -8.31
C THR A 128 -6.75 9.78 -6.91
N GLY A 129 -6.48 10.93 -6.28
CA GLY A 129 -7.22 11.36 -5.09
C GLY A 129 -8.62 11.77 -5.52
N SER A 130 -9.60 10.87 -5.42
CA SER A 130 -10.99 11.27 -5.50
C SER A 130 -11.36 11.95 -4.18
N TYR A 131 -11.31 13.28 -4.17
CA TYR A 131 -12.20 14.03 -3.29
C TYR A 131 -13.61 13.59 -3.67
N GLU A 132 -14.26 12.78 -2.85
CA GLU A 132 -15.71 12.70 -2.90
C GLU A 132 -16.22 14.06 -2.43
N LYS A 133 -16.39 14.98 -3.38
CA LYS A 133 -17.16 16.19 -3.14
C LYS A 133 -18.56 15.71 -2.85
N GLY A 134 -18.91 15.68 -1.56
CA GLY A 134 -20.30 15.58 -1.14
C GLY A 134 -21.12 16.55 -1.97
N ILE A 135 -22.19 16.05 -2.58
CA ILE A 135 -23.13 16.87 -3.33
C ILE A 135 -23.71 17.88 -2.34
N THR A 136 -23.20 19.11 -2.38
CA THR A 136 -23.94 20.28 -1.94
C THR A 136 -24.11 21.16 -3.17
N GLU A 137 -25.33 21.14 -3.69
CA GLU A 137 -25.83 22.11 -4.65
C GLU A 137 -25.54 23.52 -4.13
N GLY A 138 -24.97 24.38 -4.99
CA GLY A 138 -24.80 25.80 -4.65
C GLY A 138 -23.55 26.45 -5.24
N SER A 139 -23.74 27.03 -6.41
CA SER A 139 -23.09 28.28 -6.86
C SER A 139 -21.64 28.28 -7.36
N SER A 140 -21.48 29.11 -8.38
CA SER A 140 -20.35 29.33 -9.28
C SER A 140 -19.04 29.76 -8.63
N SER A 141 -17.93 29.28 -9.17
CA SER A 141 -16.91 30.11 -9.85
C SER A 141 -15.73 29.22 -10.25
N GLY A 142 -15.25 29.40 -11.47
CA GLY A 142 -14.26 28.52 -12.09
C GLY A 142 -12.84 28.78 -11.64
N PHE A 143 -12.01 27.75 -11.75
CA PHE A 143 -10.59 27.86 -12.08
C PHE A 143 -10.21 26.65 -12.92
N SER A 144 -9.88 26.89 -14.19
CA SER A 144 -9.21 25.92 -15.06
C SER A 144 -7.72 25.96 -14.73
N THR A 145 -7.11 24.84 -14.40
CA THR A 145 -5.66 24.70 -14.43
C THR A 145 -5.32 23.62 -15.43
N ALA A 146 -4.90 24.05 -16.62
CA ALA A 146 -4.29 23.20 -17.62
C ALA A 146 -2.92 22.74 -17.11
N ILE A 147 -2.66 21.43 -17.12
CA ILE A 147 -1.30 20.91 -16.98
C ILE A 147 -0.67 20.93 -18.37
N ASN A 148 0.24 21.89 -18.54
CA ASN A 148 1.07 22.06 -19.72
C ASN A 148 2.05 20.87 -19.83
N THR A 149 2.04 20.16 -20.96
CA THR A 149 3.11 19.23 -21.34
C THR A 149 3.72 19.70 -22.65
N GLN A 150 4.76 20.51 -22.54
CA GLN A 150 5.78 20.69 -23.59
C GLN A 150 7.09 20.91 -22.83
N GLU A 151 8.09 20.04 -22.98
CA GLU A 151 9.21 20.16 -23.92
C GLU A 151 10.15 18.96 -23.61
N SER A 152 10.92 18.33 -24.50
CA SER A 152 11.65 18.83 -25.67
C SER A 152 11.94 17.69 -26.65
N ILE A 153 11.88 18.06 -27.93
CA ILE A 153 12.64 17.47 -29.04
C ILE A 153 14.14 17.58 -28.73
N ASN A 154 14.91 16.52 -28.95
CA ASN A 154 16.32 16.62 -29.37
C ASN A 154 16.83 15.27 -29.90
N LYS A 155 16.56 15.02 -31.19
CA LYS A 155 17.48 14.73 -32.32
C LYS A 155 16.96 13.65 -33.25
#